data_AF-A0A7W5J5T1-F1
#
_entry.id   AF-A0A7W5J5T1-F1
#
_cell.length_a   1.000
_cell.length_b   1.000
_cell.length_c   1.000
_cell.angle_alpha   90.00
_cell.angle_beta   90.00
_cell.angle_gamma   90.00
#
_symmetry.space_group_name_H-M   'P 1'
#
loop_
_entity.id
_entity.type
_entity.pdbx_description
1 polymer ?
#
loop_
_entity_poly.entity_id
_entity_poly.type
_entity_poly.pdbx_seq_one_letter_code
_entity_poly.pdbx_strand_id
1 'polypeptide(L)'
;MSNKKWKSVLLFGVLFAGSALAQTASITPEEELGKKVRAAGEVQPLGESPFGESINLYDGTVSFRQVDIEQPGLGLPIQLARTYRTDDSMRASKFLDWELEAPHIETLSANANGTEDGGGPWFFLNDASRCSNFRQAPSIVLSSGGSPVPIFYLPGHWWNGYQLAIPGLGSQDLLLRDSSNTASPQMPSGGGGVRNFHIVTKQNWMVSCLANTSNGMAGEGFLVVSPDGIKYWMDWLTYKPYRKVGFAQPGFGGVARRVAMMMVSRVEDRFGNSLSYSYDANGDLASIQASDGRKLVLSYEPWQPYGVSQPSTRIRTAVLSANDAPSRTWTYTYSSAQDSPSNQRLTAVVQPDGSAWSFNLGALRFTGGRRADYQVSQ
;
A
#
# COMPACT_ATOMS: atom_id res chain seq x y z
N MET A 1 -64.73 2.46 81.06
CA MET A 1 -65.18 2.40 79.64
C MET A 1 -64.39 3.45 78.87
N SER A 2 -63.79 3.29 77.71
CA SER A 2 -63.47 2.20 76.79
C SER A 2 -62.67 2.87 75.65
N ASN A 3 -61.62 2.22 75.15
CA ASN A 3 -61.00 2.38 73.82
C ASN A 3 -60.14 3.62 73.45
N LYS A 4 -58.81 3.39 73.57
CA LYS A 4 -57.75 3.51 72.53
C LYS A 4 -57.98 4.42 71.30
N LYS A 5 -56.97 5.25 70.99
CA LYS A 5 -56.05 5.13 69.82
C LYS A 5 -54.88 6.13 69.96
N TRP A 6 -53.69 5.61 70.28
CA TRP A 6 -52.48 5.52 69.43
C TRP A 6 -51.69 6.84 69.27
N LYS A 7 -50.59 6.94 70.03
CA LYS A 7 -49.57 7.99 69.95
C LYS A 7 -48.49 7.57 68.96
N SER A 8 -48.20 8.44 68.00
CA SER A 8 -47.11 8.32 67.03
C SER A 8 -45.75 8.32 67.74
N VAL A 9 -44.91 7.32 67.44
CA VAL A 9 -43.50 7.27 67.84
C VAL A 9 -42.67 7.78 66.67
N LEU A 10 -41.95 8.87 66.90
CA LEU A 10 -40.90 9.39 66.02
C LEU A 10 -39.64 8.53 66.19
N LEU A 11 -39.23 7.84 65.12
CA LEU A 11 -37.97 7.10 65.06
C LEU A 11 -36.89 8.02 64.49
N PHE A 12 -35.92 8.41 65.30
CA PHE A 12 -34.73 9.15 64.86
C PHE A 12 -33.72 8.13 64.31
N GLY A 13 -33.63 8.01 62.98
CA GLY A 13 -32.64 7.17 62.31
C GLY A 13 -31.28 7.87 62.25
N VAL A 14 -30.30 7.34 62.99
CA VAL A 14 -28.89 7.74 62.90
C VAL A 14 -28.29 7.11 61.63
N LEU A 15 -28.05 7.92 60.59
CA LEU A 15 -27.30 7.55 59.40
C LEU A 15 -25.80 7.61 59.72
N PHE A 16 -25.17 6.45 59.95
CA PHE A 16 -23.72 6.31 59.89
C PHE A 16 -23.29 6.36 58.42
N ALA A 17 -22.73 7.49 57.98
CA ALA A 17 -22.01 7.57 56.71
C ALA A 17 -20.64 6.87 56.87
N GLY A 18 -20.59 5.58 56.53
CA GLY A 18 -19.33 4.87 56.36
C GLY A 18 -18.65 5.35 55.07
N SER A 19 -17.51 6.01 55.19
CA SER A 19 -16.64 6.34 54.06
C SER A 19 -16.10 5.06 53.45
N ALA A 20 -16.72 4.57 52.38
CA ALA A 20 -16.15 3.52 51.55
C ALA A 20 -14.98 4.13 50.74
N LEU A 21 -13.76 3.96 51.23
CA LEU A 21 -12.56 4.16 50.41
C LEU A 21 -12.53 3.03 49.38
N ALA A 22 -12.93 3.33 48.15
CA ALA A 22 -12.65 2.48 47.01
C ALA A 22 -11.13 2.49 46.80
N GLN A 23 -10.43 1.45 47.29
CA GLN A 23 -9.06 1.20 46.92
C GLN A 23 -9.06 0.65 45.49
N THR A 24 -8.78 1.50 44.51
CA THR A 24 -8.33 1.03 43.19
C THR A 24 -7.03 0.27 43.39
N ALA A 25 -7.04 -1.04 43.13
CA ALA A 25 -5.81 -1.84 43.13
C ALA A 25 -4.83 -1.22 42.15
N SER A 26 -3.65 -0.80 42.65
CA SER A 26 -2.57 -0.29 41.81
C SER A 26 -2.04 -1.45 40.98
N ILE A 27 -2.31 -1.42 39.68
CA ILE A 27 -1.76 -2.39 38.73
C ILE A 27 -0.24 -2.25 38.77
N THR A 28 0.47 -3.31 39.15
CA THR A 28 1.93 -3.27 39.22
C THR A 28 2.56 -3.62 37.86
N PRO A 29 3.77 -3.15 37.56
CA PRO A 29 4.48 -3.51 36.33
C PRO A 29 4.61 -5.02 36.12
N GLU A 30 4.73 -5.79 37.21
CA GLU A 30 4.80 -7.25 37.20
C GLU A 30 3.46 -7.90 36.80
N GLU A 31 2.32 -7.32 37.19
CA GLU A 31 1.00 -7.79 36.76
C GLU A 31 0.76 -7.51 35.28
N GLU A 32 1.17 -6.34 34.77
CA GLU A 32 1.10 -6.03 33.33
C GLU A 32 2.06 -6.91 32.50
N LEU A 33 3.26 -7.19 33.02
CA LEU A 33 4.17 -8.15 32.40
C LEU A 33 3.58 -9.56 32.42
N GLY A 34 2.99 -9.98 33.53
CA GLY A 34 2.30 -11.28 33.65
C GLY A 34 1.13 -11.42 32.68
N LYS A 35 0.35 -10.35 32.46
CA LYS A 35 -0.69 -10.31 31.44
C LYS A 35 -0.12 -10.42 30.02
N LYS A 36 0.96 -9.69 29.71
CA LYS A 36 1.64 -9.79 28.40
C LYS A 36 2.20 -11.19 28.13
N VAL A 37 2.76 -11.85 29.15
CA VAL A 37 3.28 -13.21 29.04
C VAL A 37 2.15 -14.24 28.87
N ARG A 38 1.02 -14.10 29.57
CA ARG A 38 -0.15 -14.99 29.36
C ARG A 38 -0.82 -14.78 28.00
N ALA A 39 -0.96 -13.53 27.57
CA ALA A 39 -1.47 -13.22 26.23
C ALA A 39 -0.58 -13.81 25.12
N ALA A 40 0.73 -13.94 25.37
CA ALA A 40 1.66 -14.63 24.46
C ALA A 40 1.57 -16.17 24.51
N GLY A 41 0.96 -16.74 25.56
CA GLY A 41 0.79 -18.18 25.75
C GLY A 41 -0.59 -18.72 25.35
N GLU A 42 -1.60 -17.86 25.21
CA GLU A 42 -2.93 -18.22 24.73
C GLU A 42 -3.00 -18.07 23.21
N VAL A 43 -3.27 -19.18 22.51
CA VAL A 43 -3.58 -19.16 21.08
C VAL A 43 -4.90 -18.41 20.91
N GLN A 44 -4.81 -17.15 20.46
CA GLN A 44 -5.99 -16.34 20.17
C GLN A 44 -6.83 -17.04 19.09
N PRO A 45 -8.18 -17.01 19.19
CA PRO A 45 -9.02 -17.51 18.13
C PRO A 45 -8.66 -16.81 16.82
N LEU A 46 -8.52 -17.60 15.77
CA LEU A 46 -8.32 -17.13 14.41
C LEU A 46 -9.42 -16.11 14.09
N GLY A 47 -9.04 -14.87 13.75
CA GLY A 47 -9.97 -13.77 13.44
C GLY A 47 -10.75 -14.02 12.14
N GLU A 48 -11.40 -12.99 11.59
CA GLU A 48 -12.19 -13.12 10.35
C GLU A 48 -11.36 -13.44 9.10
N SER A 49 -10.06 -13.10 9.10
CA SER A 49 -9.14 -13.36 7.99
C SER A 49 -7.80 -13.92 8.48
N PRO A 50 -7.78 -15.16 9.00
CA PRO A 50 -6.61 -15.72 9.66
C PRO A 50 -5.40 -15.93 8.76
N PHE A 51 -5.60 -15.91 7.44
CA PHE A 51 -4.53 -16.03 6.45
C PHE A 51 -4.36 -14.73 5.64
N GLY A 52 -4.97 -13.63 6.10
CA GLY A 52 -4.97 -12.34 5.43
C GLY A 52 -5.76 -12.32 4.13
N GLU A 53 -6.73 -13.21 3.97
CA GLU A 53 -7.57 -13.31 2.79
C GLU A 53 -8.56 -12.13 2.67
N SER A 54 -8.83 -11.71 1.43
CA SER A 54 -9.85 -10.71 1.12
C SER A 54 -10.50 -11.02 -0.22
N ILE A 55 -11.81 -10.85 -0.28
CA ILE A 55 -12.63 -11.07 -1.48
C ILE A 55 -13.21 -9.73 -1.93
N ASN A 56 -12.94 -9.35 -3.17
CA ASN A 56 -13.62 -8.21 -3.78
C ASN A 56 -15.05 -8.61 -4.16
N LEU A 57 -16.03 -8.00 -3.50
CA LEU A 57 -17.45 -8.32 -3.70
C LEU A 57 -17.97 -7.90 -5.09
N TYR A 58 -17.27 -7.03 -5.81
CA TYR A 58 -17.69 -6.56 -7.13
C TYR A 58 -17.34 -7.53 -8.25
N ASP A 59 -16.14 -8.11 -8.23
CA ASP A 59 -15.62 -8.96 -9.31
C ASP A 59 -15.27 -10.39 -8.87
N GLY A 60 -15.41 -10.71 -7.58
CA GLY A 60 -15.10 -12.01 -7.01
C GLY A 60 -13.61 -12.32 -6.93
N THR A 61 -12.72 -11.35 -7.17
CA THR A 61 -11.28 -11.56 -7.06
C THR A 61 -10.87 -11.84 -5.61
N VAL A 62 -9.94 -12.79 -5.44
CA VAL A 62 -9.41 -13.17 -4.15
C VAL A 62 -7.98 -12.65 -4.03
N SER A 63 -7.63 -12.17 -2.84
CA SER A 63 -6.28 -11.74 -2.52
C SER A 63 -5.87 -12.24 -1.15
N PHE A 64 -4.57 -12.40 -0.93
CA PHE A 64 -3.99 -12.75 0.36
C PHE A 64 -2.92 -11.74 0.71
N ARG A 65 -2.94 -11.24 1.94
CA ARG A 65 -1.94 -10.31 2.45
C ARG A 65 -1.18 -10.96 3.60
N GLN A 66 0.14 -11.04 3.48
CA GLN A 66 1.02 -11.55 4.52
C GLN A 66 1.94 -10.44 5.03
N VAL A 67 2.06 -10.31 6.35
CA VAL A 67 3.09 -9.50 7.00
C VAL A 67 4.21 -10.43 7.44
N ASP A 68 5.37 -10.29 6.81
CA ASP A 68 6.53 -11.16 7.07
C ASP A 68 7.35 -10.64 8.25
N ILE A 69 7.44 -9.31 8.35
CA ILE A 69 8.17 -8.62 9.40
C ILE A 69 7.30 -7.50 9.93
N GLU A 70 7.07 -7.50 11.24
CA GLU A 70 6.55 -6.36 11.97
C GLU A 70 7.45 -6.13 13.19
N GLN A 71 8.07 -4.96 13.23
CA GLN A 71 8.89 -4.54 14.36
C GLN A 71 8.31 -3.24 14.90
N PRO A 72 7.61 -3.29 16.05
CA PRO A 72 7.25 -2.10 16.80
C PRO A 72 8.49 -1.34 17.30
N GLY A 73 8.31 -0.07 17.64
CA GLY A 73 9.35 0.77 18.25
C GLY A 73 8.74 2.08 18.75
N LEU A 74 9.54 3.14 18.80
CA LEU A 74 9.05 4.48 19.12
C LEU A 74 8.30 5.04 17.90
N GLY A 75 6.97 5.10 17.99
CA GLY A 75 6.11 5.58 16.90
C GLY A 75 5.78 4.48 15.88
N LEU A 76 6.08 4.73 14.60
CA LEU A 76 5.67 3.88 13.49
C LEU A 76 6.40 2.51 13.49
N PRO A 77 5.70 1.39 13.26
CA PRO A 77 6.33 0.09 13.11
C PRO A 77 7.04 -0.01 11.76
N ILE A 78 8.20 -0.68 11.72
CA ILE A 78 8.76 -1.14 10.44
C ILE A 78 7.97 -2.40 10.06
N GLN A 79 7.34 -2.36 8.89
CA GLN A 79 6.62 -3.50 8.35
C GLN A 79 7.16 -3.87 6.96
N LEU A 80 7.31 -5.18 6.73
CA LEU A 80 7.50 -5.79 5.41
C LEU A 80 6.30 -6.69 5.16
N ALA A 81 5.48 -6.31 4.19
CA ALA A 81 4.27 -7.03 3.84
C ALA A 81 4.19 -7.26 2.34
N ARG A 82 3.41 -8.28 1.96
CA ARG A 82 3.26 -8.70 0.57
C ARG A 82 1.84 -9.15 0.28
N THR A 83 1.37 -8.89 -0.94
CA THR A 83 0.04 -9.27 -1.40
C THR A 83 0.12 -10.26 -2.56
N TYR A 84 -0.65 -11.34 -2.50
CA TYR A 84 -0.94 -12.20 -3.63
C TYR A 84 -2.29 -11.80 -4.23
N ARG A 85 -2.39 -11.73 -5.55
CA ARG A 85 -3.66 -11.51 -6.27
C ARG A 85 -3.84 -12.54 -7.36
N THR A 86 -5.06 -13.07 -7.46
CA THR A 86 -5.39 -14.16 -8.37
C THR A 86 -5.57 -13.75 -9.84
N ASP A 87 -5.80 -12.46 -10.10
CA ASP A 87 -6.03 -11.86 -11.42
C ASP A 87 -4.74 -11.36 -12.09
N ASP A 88 -3.63 -11.39 -11.36
CA ASP A 88 -2.39 -10.75 -11.78
C ASP A 88 -1.51 -11.71 -12.59
N SER A 89 -1.72 -11.72 -13.90
CA SER A 89 -0.80 -12.37 -14.83
C SER A 89 0.49 -11.57 -14.94
N MET A 90 1.46 -11.86 -14.07
CA MET A 90 2.86 -11.48 -14.19
C MET A 90 3.17 -9.97 -14.10
N ARG A 91 2.86 -9.32 -12.97
CA ARG A 91 3.68 -8.16 -12.55
C ARG A 91 5.11 -8.65 -12.33
N ALA A 92 6.09 -7.88 -12.78
CA ALA A 92 7.50 -8.09 -12.47
C ALA A 92 7.77 -7.79 -10.99
N SER A 93 7.16 -8.58 -10.10
CA SER A 93 7.27 -8.41 -8.67
C SER A 93 8.55 -9.05 -8.15
N LYS A 94 9.04 -8.48 -7.05
CA LYS A 94 10.30 -8.86 -6.41
C LYS A 94 10.19 -10.11 -5.54
N PHE A 95 8.96 -10.55 -5.23
CA PHE A 95 8.67 -11.89 -4.73
C PHE A 95 8.05 -12.81 -5.80
N LEU A 96 8.21 -12.49 -7.08
CA LEU A 96 7.61 -13.18 -8.22
C LEU A 96 6.08 -13.11 -8.25
N ASP A 97 5.39 -14.05 -7.59
CA ASP A 97 3.94 -14.17 -7.57
C ASP A 97 3.26 -13.36 -6.46
N TRP A 98 4.06 -12.69 -5.62
CA TRP A 98 3.58 -11.78 -4.58
C TRP A 98 4.11 -10.37 -4.82
N GLU A 99 3.28 -9.36 -4.65
CA GLU A 99 3.63 -7.94 -4.70
C GLU A 99 4.18 -7.47 -3.35
N LEU A 100 5.37 -6.85 -3.33
CA LEU A 100 5.87 -6.15 -2.15
C LEU A 100 5.02 -4.90 -1.91
N GLU A 101 4.47 -4.75 -0.71
CA GLU A 101 3.71 -3.56 -0.34
C GLU A 101 4.64 -2.42 0.12
N ALA A 102 4.45 -1.25 -0.45
CA ALA A 102 5.00 0.01 0.06
C ALA A 102 3.98 1.13 -0.20
N PRO A 103 3.88 2.15 0.69
CA PRO A 103 3.04 3.31 0.43
C PRO A 103 3.46 3.99 -0.88
N HIS A 104 2.50 4.24 -1.78
CA HIS A 104 2.76 4.93 -3.03
C HIS A 104 1.48 5.53 -3.63
N ILE A 105 1.67 6.46 -4.58
CA ILE A 105 0.64 6.85 -5.53
C ILE A 105 0.98 6.22 -6.88
N GLU A 106 0.02 5.61 -7.54
CA GLU A 106 0.18 5.08 -8.90
C GLU A 106 -0.81 5.68 -9.90
N THR A 107 -0.42 5.69 -11.17
CA THR A 107 -1.26 6.02 -12.32
C THR A 107 -0.71 5.33 -13.55
N LEU A 108 -1.57 5.09 -14.54
CA LEU A 108 -1.09 4.71 -15.86
C LEU A 108 -0.52 5.92 -16.59
N SER A 109 0.61 5.70 -17.24
CA SER A 109 1.29 6.62 -18.12
C SER A 109 1.33 6.02 -19.51
N ALA A 110 1.13 6.84 -20.53
CA ALA A 110 1.19 6.43 -21.92
C ALA A 110 1.91 7.49 -22.75
N ASN A 111 2.60 7.03 -23.79
CA ASN A 111 3.32 7.89 -24.71
C ASN A 111 2.37 8.56 -25.70
N ALA A 112 2.52 9.86 -25.91
CA ALA A 112 1.70 10.61 -26.88
C ALA A 112 1.79 10.07 -28.33
N ASN A 113 2.90 9.39 -28.67
CA ASN A 113 3.16 8.78 -29.98
C ASN A 113 2.86 7.26 -30.01
N GLY A 114 2.37 6.68 -28.90
CA GLY A 114 1.87 5.30 -28.83
C GLY A 114 2.90 4.18 -28.81
N THR A 115 4.18 4.47 -28.97
CA THR A 115 5.26 3.46 -28.96
C THR A 115 6.10 3.54 -27.69
N GLU A 116 6.73 2.42 -27.31
CA GLU A 116 7.59 2.36 -26.11
C GLU A 116 8.88 3.18 -26.27
N ASP A 117 9.39 3.24 -27.50
CA ASP A 117 10.62 3.95 -27.89
C ASP A 117 10.35 5.26 -28.65
N GLY A 118 9.08 5.69 -28.74
CA GLY A 118 8.70 6.91 -29.43
C GLY A 118 9.19 8.13 -28.68
N GLY A 119 9.95 9.01 -29.35
CA GLY A 119 10.49 10.26 -28.80
C GLY A 119 9.47 11.33 -28.39
N GLY A 120 8.25 10.95 -28.01
CA GLY A 120 7.21 11.81 -27.47
C GLY A 120 7.14 11.74 -25.93
N PRO A 121 6.51 12.74 -25.28
CA PRO A 121 6.36 12.75 -23.84
C PRO A 121 5.35 11.68 -23.38
N TRP A 122 5.68 11.05 -22.28
CA TRP A 122 4.78 10.20 -21.51
C TRP A 122 3.95 11.06 -20.55
N PHE A 123 2.63 10.90 -20.59
CA PHE A 123 1.73 11.52 -19.62
C PHE A 123 2.20 11.22 -18.19
N PHE A 124 2.13 12.19 -17.27
CA PHE A 124 2.62 12.12 -15.89
C PHE A 124 4.15 12.01 -15.73
N LEU A 125 4.80 11.05 -16.40
CA LEU A 125 6.25 10.80 -16.26
C LEU A 125 7.09 12.00 -16.72
N ASN A 126 6.71 12.65 -17.82
CA ASN A 126 7.39 13.84 -18.33
C ASN A 126 6.72 15.15 -17.89
N ASP A 127 5.63 15.08 -17.12
CA ASP A 127 4.96 16.28 -16.59
C ASP A 127 5.68 16.73 -15.31
N ALA A 128 6.33 17.89 -15.36
CA ALA A 128 7.01 18.46 -14.20
C ALA A 128 6.02 18.99 -13.15
N SER A 129 4.79 19.35 -13.56
CA SER A 129 3.73 19.88 -12.69
C SER A 129 2.71 18.81 -12.33
N ARG A 130 3.11 17.53 -12.27
CA ARG A 130 2.22 16.38 -12.09
C ARG A 130 1.30 16.44 -10.87
N CYS A 131 1.67 17.19 -9.83
CA CYS A 131 0.83 17.37 -8.66
C CYS A 131 -0.04 18.61 -8.81
N SER A 132 0.55 19.79 -9.06
CA SER A 132 -0.19 21.06 -9.13
C SER A 132 -1.15 21.13 -10.31
N ASN A 133 -0.83 20.40 -11.38
CA ASN A 133 -1.65 20.21 -12.57
C ASN A 133 -2.35 18.84 -12.54
N PHE A 134 -2.94 18.49 -11.40
CA PHE A 134 -3.72 17.26 -11.25
C PHE A 134 -4.96 17.28 -12.16
N ARG A 135 -4.97 16.40 -13.17
CA ARG A 135 -5.95 16.45 -14.27
C ARG A 135 -6.24 15.08 -14.85
N GLN A 136 -7.32 15.00 -15.63
CA GLN A 136 -7.58 13.85 -16.46
C GLN A 136 -6.46 13.63 -17.49
N ALA A 137 -6.16 12.37 -17.78
CA ALA A 137 -5.23 12.02 -18.85
C ALA A 137 -5.74 12.49 -20.23
N PRO A 138 -4.85 12.74 -21.22
CA PRO A 138 -5.25 13.18 -22.55
C PRO A 138 -5.79 12.02 -23.41
N SER A 139 -6.49 12.36 -24.48
CA SER A 139 -6.74 11.43 -25.59
C SER A 139 -5.45 11.19 -26.36
N ILE A 140 -5.17 9.93 -26.72
CA ILE A 140 -4.01 9.56 -27.54
C ILE A 140 -4.50 9.28 -28.96
N VAL A 141 -3.83 9.87 -29.94
CA VAL A 141 -4.18 9.72 -31.36
C VAL A 141 -3.03 9.03 -32.06
N LEU A 142 -3.31 7.89 -32.66
CA LEU A 142 -2.32 7.07 -33.33
C LEU A 142 -2.73 6.83 -34.78
N SER A 143 -1.84 7.21 -35.70
CA SER A 143 -2.00 6.95 -37.13
C SER A 143 -1.40 5.58 -37.48
N SER A 144 -1.99 4.86 -38.43
CA SER A 144 -1.41 3.63 -38.98
C SER A 144 -1.03 3.81 -40.44
N GLY A 145 -0.03 3.07 -40.90
CA GLY A 145 0.34 3.04 -42.32
C GLY A 145 -0.69 2.30 -43.21
N GLY A 146 -1.62 1.54 -42.61
CA GLY A 146 -2.60 0.70 -43.31
C GLY A 146 -4.04 1.21 -43.28
N SER A 147 -4.32 2.33 -42.60
CA SER A 147 -5.65 2.94 -42.53
C SER A 147 -5.54 4.46 -42.64
N PRO A 148 -6.36 5.12 -43.49
CA PRO A 148 -6.39 6.58 -43.59
C PRO A 148 -7.05 7.24 -42.37
N VAL A 149 -7.71 6.47 -41.50
CA VAL A 149 -8.39 6.98 -40.30
C VAL A 149 -7.52 6.73 -39.06
N PRO A 150 -7.16 7.78 -38.29
CA PRO A 150 -6.42 7.62 -37.04
C PRO A 150 -7.29 6.97 -35.96
N ILE A 151 -6.65 6.25 -35.05
CA ILE A 151 -7.32 5.63 -33.91
C ILE A 151 -7.24 6.55 -32.70
N PHE A 152 -8.39 6.78 -32.07
CA PHE A 152 -8.53 7.60 -30.86
C PHE A 152 -8.64 6.72 -29.62
N TYR A 153 -7.69 6.87 -28.71
CA TYR A 153 -7.74 6.30 -27.38
C TYR A 153 -8.17 7.41 -26.41
N LEU A 154 -9.47 7.47 -26.12
CA LEU A 154 -10.00 8.30 -25.05
C LEU A 154 -9.39 7.88 -23.70
N PRO A 155 -9.32 8.78 -22.70
CA PRO A 155 -8.68 8.47 -21.41
C PRO A 155 -9.20 7.18 -20.78
N GLY A 156 -10.51 6.96 -20.76
CA GLY A 156 -11.12 5.75 -20.19
C GLY A 156 -10.76 4.43 -20.90
N HIS A 157 -10.17 4.47 -22.10
CA HIS A 157 -9.72 3.26 -22.79
C HIS A 157 -8.37 2.75 -22.27
N TRP A 158 -7.53 3.63 -21.72
CA TRP A 158 -6.14 3.30 -21.39
C TRP A 158 -5.73 3.70 -19.98
N TRP A 159 -6.46 4.61 -19.34
CA TRP A 159 -6.19 5.23 -18.04
C TRP A 159 -7.36 5.03 -17.08
N ASN A 160 -7.06 4.88 -15.79
CA ASN A 160 -8.03 4.57 -14.74
C ASN A 160 -7.94 5.52 -13.53
N GLY A 161 -7.35 6.70 -13.69
CA GLY A 161 -7.19 7.66 -12.61
C GLY A 161 -5.85 7.53 -11.87
N TYR A 162 -5.78 8.22 -10.74
CA TYR A 162 -4.67 8.16 -9.80
C TYR A 162 -5.12 7.44 -8.54
N GLN A 163 -4.28 6.56 -8.03
CA GLN A 163 -4.61 5.69 -6.92
C GLN A 163 -3.59 5.84 -5.81
N LEU A 164 -4.06 6.11 -4.58
CA LEU A 164 -3.26 6.07 -3.37
C LEU A 164 -3.35 4.67 -2.78
N ALA A 165 -2.21 3.99 -2.68
CA ALA A 165 -2.11 2.68 -2.05
C ALA A 165 -1.32 2.80 -0.74
N ILE A 166 -1.97 2.41 0.37
CA ILE A 166 -1.33 2.33 1.69
C ILE A 166 -1.41 0.87 2.16
N PRO A 167 -0.28 0.27 2.58
CA PRO A 167 -0.25 -1.11 3.08
C PRO A 167 -1.34 -1.36 4.13
N GLY A 168 -2.11 -2.43 3.96
CA GLY A 168 -3.20 -2.81 4.88
C GLY A 168 -4.49 -1.98 4.79
N LEU A 169 -4.51 -0.85 4.07
CA LEU A 169 -5.71 0.00 3.91
C LEU A 169 -6.31 -0.05 2.50
N GLY A 170 -5.68 -0.79 1.59
CA GLY A 170 -6.11 -0.92 0.20
C GLY A 170 -5.76 0.31 -0.65
N SER A 171 -6.34 0.32 -1.85
CA SER A 171 -6.16 1.39 -2.84
C SER A 171 -7.41 2.28 -2.89
N GLN A 172 -7.23 3.58 -3.10
CA GLN A 172 -8.31 4.54 -3.19
C GLN A 172 -8.02 5.64 -4.21
N ASP A 173 -9.06 6.11 -4.89
CA ASP A 173 -8.92 7.16 -5.91
C ASP A 173 -8.53 8.51 -5.28
N LEU A 174 -7.57 9.17 -5.92
CA LEU A 174 -7.30 10.58 -5.70
C LEU A 174 -8.24 11.42 -6.57
N LEU A 175 -8.85 12.43 -5.96
CA LEU A 175 -9.87 13.28 -6.55
C LEU A 175 -9.48 14.74 -6.39
N LEU A 176 -9.88 15.58 -7.33
CA LEU A 176 -9.82 17.03 -7.12
C LEU A 176 -10.73 17.41 -5.95
N ARG A 177 -10.22 18.28 -5.08
CA ARG A 177 -11.02 18.87 -4.02
C ARG A 177 -12.04 19.82 -4.63
N ASP A 178 -13.30 19.56 -4.37
CA ASP A 178 -14.37 20.50 -4.69
C ASP A 178 -14.26 21.77 -3.84
N SER A 179 -14.59 22.93 -4.42
CA SER A 179 -14.51 24.23 -3.73
C SER A 179 -15.38 24.32 -2.46
N SER A 180 -16.46 23.53 -2.36
CA SER A 180 -17.32 23.44 -1.17
C SER A 180 -16.71 22.61 -0.04
N ASN A 181 -15.72 21.76 -0.34
CA ASN A 181 -15.01 21.00 0.67
C ASN A 181 -13.91 21.85 1.32
N THR A 182 -14.27 22.54 2.39
CA THR A 182 -13.35 23.43 3.13
C THR A 182 -12.51 22.70 4.19
N ALA A 183 -12.69 21.39 4.37
CA ALA A 183 -11.94 20.62 5.36
C ALA A 183 -10.50 20.40 4.88
N SER A 184 -9.54 21.06 5.55
CA SER A 184 -8.12 20.97 5.21
C SER A 184 -7.20 21.21 6.41
N PRO A 185 -6.11 20.42 6.57
CA PRO A 185 -5.06 20.69 7.53
C PRO A 185 -4.50 22.09 7.37
N GLN A 186 -4.31 22.75 8.52
CA GLN A 186 -3.60 24.02 8.59
C GLN A 186 -2.11 23.72 8.79
N MET A 187 -1.43 23.38 7.70
CA MET A 187 0.00 23.05 7.71
C MET A 187 0.84 24.15 7.04
N PRO A 188 1.91 24.65 7.66
CA PRO A 188 2.80 25.60 7.03
C PRO A 188 3.47 25.04 5.76
N SER A 189 3.57 25.87 4.72
CA SER A 189 4.44 25.62 3.56
C SER A 189 5.87 26.07 3.83
N GLY A 190 6.84 25.43 3.19
CA GLY A 190 8.26 25.78 3.32
C GLY A 190 8.62 27.20 2.86
N GLY A 191 7.75 27.86 2.08
CA GLY A 191 7.91 29.25 1.63
C GLY A 191 7.10 30.28 2.41
N GLY A 192 6.55 29.92 3.58
CA GLY A 192 5.57 30.73 4.30
C GLY A 192 4.15 30.54 3.75
N GLY A 193 3.14 30.76 4.60
CA GLY A 193 1.73 30.48 4.29
C GLY A 193 1.27 29.06 4.65
N VAL A 194 0.02 28.74 4.28
CA VAL A 194 -0.60 27.42 4.50
C VAL A 194 -0.54 26.60 3.21
N ARG A 195 -0.20 25.32 3.32
CA ARG A 195 -0.20 24.39 2.18
C ARG A 195 -1.59 24.27 1.57
N ASN A 196 -1.65 24.34 0.24
CA ASN A 196 -2.85 24.03 -0.51
C ASN A 196 -2.96 22.51 -0.72
N PHE A 197 -4.05 21.92 -0.22
CA PHE A 197 -4.35 20.49 -0.36
C PHE A 197 -5.43 20.26 -1.43
N HIS A 198 -5.17 20.55 -2.69
CA HIS A 198 -6.22 20.52 -3.72
C HIS A 198 -6.60 19.11 -4.22
N ILE A 199 -6.01 18.06 -3.65
CA ILE A 199 -6.31 16.66 -3.95
C ILE A 199 -6.76 15.97 -2.66
N VAL A 200 -7.80 15.14 -2.74
CA VAL A 200 -8.39 14.40 -1.61
C VAL A 200 -8.78 12.99 -1.99
N THR A 201 -9.06 12.15 -1.01
CA THR A 201 -9.76 10.88 -1.20
C THR A 201 -11.11 10.88 -0.49
N LYS A 202 -11.96 9.91 -0.81
CA LYS A 202 -13.24 9.70 -0.08
C LYS A 202 -13.05 9.34 1.40
N GLN A 203 -11.87 8.85 1.79
CA GLN A 203 -11.54 8.50 3.17
C GLN A 203 -10.83 9.66 3.90
N ASN A 204 -10.93 10.89 3.40
CA ASN A 204 -10.35 12.10 4.01
C ASN A 204 -8.81 12.15 4.04
N TRP A 205 -8.14 11.41 3.16
CA TRP A 205 -6.72 11.66 2.91
C TRP A 205 -6.58 12.94 2.09
N MET A 206 -5.52 13.70 2.37
CA MET A 206 -5.34 15.02 1.78
C MET A 206 -3.94 15.15 1.21
N VAL A 207 -3.84 15.68 -0.01
CA VAL A 207 -2.57 15.72 -0.74
C VAL A 207 -2.24 17.14 -1.19
N SER A 208 -1.01 17.54 -0.92
CA SER A 208 -0.40 18.80 -1.36
C SER A 208 0.88 18.52 -2.14
N CYS A 209 1.38 19.52 -2.87
CA CYS A 209 2.53 19.33 -3.75
C CYS A 209 3.86 19.60 -3.05
N LEU A 210 4.87 18.82 -3.44
CA LEU A 210 6.28 19.03 -3.14
C LEU A 210 6.95 19.55 -4.41
N ALA A 211 7.90 20.48 -4.28
CA ALA A 211 8.52 21.13 -5.44
C ALA A 211 9.39 20.18 -6.28
N ASN A 212 9.99 19.17 -5.66
CA ASN A 212 10.97 18.28 -6.30
C ASN A 212 10.70 16.83 -5.89
N THR A 213 11.16 15.89 -6.72
CA THR A 213 11.31 14.49 -6.32
C THR A 213 12.61 14.30 -5.53
N SER A 214 12.61 13.34 -4.60
CA SER A 214 13.76 13.01 -3.77
C SER A 214 14.87 12.26 -4.54
N ASN A 215 14.53 11.64 -5.67
CA ASN A 215 15.45 10.88 -6.50
C ASN A 215 16.05 11.67 -7.67
N GLY A 216 15.88 13.00 -7.68
CA GLY A 216 16.48 13.89 -8.69
C GLY A 216 15.80 13.88 -10.05
N MET A 217 14.70 13.15 -10.21
CA MET A 217 13.86 13.24 -11.41
C MET A 217 13.20 14.63 -11.47
N ALA A 218 13.15 15.23 -12.65
CA ALA A 218 12.57 16.55 -12.80
C ALA A 218 11.09 16.55 -12.39
N GLY A 219 10.64 17.60 -11.69
CA GLY A 219 9.23 17.85 -11.37
C GLY A 219 8.82 17.57 -9.94
N GLU A 220 7.52 17.74 -9.69
CA GLU A 220 6.91 17.73 -8.36
C GLU A 220 6.76 16.34 -7.72
N GLY A 221 6.77 16.31 -6.39
CA GLY A 221 6.35 15.18 -5.57
C GLY A 221 4.99 15.41 -4.90
N PHE A 222 4.52 14.44 -4.14
CA PHE A 222 3.24 14.52 -3.41
C PHE A 222 3.49 14.37 -1.91
N LEU A 223 2.97 15.31 -1.12
CA LEU A 223 2.86 15.18 0.33
C LEU A 223 1.43 14.76 0.66
N VAL A 224 1.30 13.51 1.10
CA VAL A 224 0.03 12.91 1.49
C VAL A 224 -0.09 12.97 3.02
N VAL A 225 -1.26 13.35 3.51
CA VAL A 225 -1.58 13.40 4.93
C VAL A 225 -2.80 12.52 5.18
N SER A 226 -2.64 11.55 6.07
CA SER A 226 -3.71 10.65 6.46
C SER A 226 -4.71 11.33 7.41
N PRO A 227 -5.92 10.76 7.59
CA PRO A 227 -6.91 11.29 8.53
C PRO A 227 -6.42 11.35 9.99
N ASP A 228 -5.49 10.46 10.37
CA ASP A 228 -4.84 10.44 11.68
C ASP A 228 -3.57 11.30 11.76
N GLY A 229 -3.27 12.08 10.72
CA GLY A 229 -2.21 13.08 10.72
C GLY A 229 -0.79 12.55 10.48
N ILE A 230 -0.66 11.31 10.00
CA ILE A 230 0.60 10.77 9.50
C ILE A 230 0.89 11.38 8.13
N LYS A 231 2.13 11.82 7.94
CA LYS A 231 2.60 12.44 6.70
C LYS A 231 3.40 11.43 5.90
N TYR A 232 3.16 11.36 4.60
CA TYR A 232 3.88 10.51 3.65
C TYR A 232 4.43 11.40 2.53
N TRP A 233 5.73 11.37 2.35
CA TRP A 233 6.41 12.02 1.23
C TRP A 233 6.49 11.03 0.08
N MET A 234 5.51 11.10 -0.82
CA MET A 234 5.44 10.30 -2.05
C MET A 234 6.16 11.06 -3.16
N ASP A 235 7.48 11.11 -3.08
CA ASP A 235 8.35 11.93 -3.93
C ASP A 235 9.49 11.14 -4.57
N TRP A 236 9.42 9.80 -4.59
CA TRP A 236 10.38 8.97 -5.32
C TRP A 236 9.75 8.40 -6.61
N LEU A 237 10.02 9.05 -7.76
CA LEU A 237 9.39 8.67 -9.03
C LEU A 237 10.05 7.43 -9.64
N THR A 238 9.27 6.41 -9.95
CA THR A 238 9.68 5.23 -10.72
C THR A 238 8.57 4.77 -11.66
N TYR A 239 8.86 3.82 -12.55
CA TYR A 239 7.86 3.21 -13.40
C TYR A 239 8.20 1.77 -13.76
N LYS A 240 7.17 1.00 -14.10
CA LYS A 240 7.30 -0.36 -14.62
C LYS A 240 6.54 -0.50 -15.95
N PRO A 241 6.99 -1.37 -16.86
CA PRO A 241 6.21 -1.73 -18.05
C PRO A 241 4.80 -2.19 -17.67
N TYR A 242 3.82 -1.84 -18.49
CA TYR A 242 2.45 -2.29 -18.33
C TYR A 242 1.90 -2.79 -19.66
N ARG A 243 0.89 -3.68 -19.59
CA ARG A 243 0.29 -4.27 -20.79
C ARG A 243 -0.19 -3.19 -21.76
N LYS A 244 0.13 -3.35 -23.05
CA LYS A 244 -0.41 -2.48 -24.09
C LYS A 244 -1.93 -2.59 -24.13
N VAL A 245 -2.61 -1.53 -24.57
CA VAL A 245 -4.03 -1.60 -24.94
C VAL A 245 -4.17 -1.27 -26.41
N GLY A 246 -4.80 -2.15 -27.16
CA GLY A 246 -5.00 -1.99 -28.59
C GLY A 246 -6.42 -2.36 -28.97
N PHE A 247 -6.90 -1.75 -30.04
CA PHE A 247 -8.08 -2.24 -30.75
C PHE A 247 -7.66 -3.31 -31.74
N ALA A 248 -8.51 -4.32 -31.96
CA ALA A 248 -8.26 -5.37 -32.94
C ALA A 248 -8.37 -4.80 -34.36
N GLN A 249 -7.25 -4.33 -34.91
CA GLN A 249 -7.15 -3.87 -36.30
C GLN A 249 -5.86 -4.40 -36.96
N PRO A 250 -5.91 -4.85 -38.23
CA PRO A 250 -4.72 -5.32 -38.94
C PRO A 250 -3.62 -4.26 -39.00
N GLY A 251 -2.39 -4.65 -38.65
CA GLY A 251 -1.21 -3.77 -38.73
C GLY A 251 -1.08 -2.73 -37.62
N PHE A 252 -1.85 -2.84 -36.53
CA PHE A 252 -1.82 -1.88 -35.43
C PHE A 252 -1.19 -2.42 -34.14
N GLY A 253 -0.12 -1.78 -33.67
CA GLY A 253 0.42 -1.98 -32.33
C GLY A 253 -0.29 -1.06 -31.34
N GLY A 254 -0.93 -1.62 -30.31
CA GLY A 254 -1.67 -0.82 -29.31
C GLY A 254 -0.81 0.21 -28.57
N VAL A 255 -1.47 1.08 -27.80
CA VAL A 255 -0.84 2.10 -26.94
C VAL A 255 0.05 1.43 -25.90
N ALA A 256 1.33 1.79 -25.95
CA ALA A 256 2.30 1.47 -24.91
C ALA A 256 1.93 2.14 -23.58
N ARG A 257 2.00 1.38 -22.48
CA ARG A 257 1.67 1.86 -21.14
C ARG A 257 2.76 1.51 -20.13
N ARG A 258 2.87 2.35 -19.12
CA ARG A 258 3.68 2.13 -17.92
C ARG A 258 2.84 2.41 -16.69
N VAL A 259 3.05 1.67 -15.61
CA VAL A 259 2.57 2.10 -14.29
C VAL A 259 3.62 3.07 -13.77
N ALA A 260 3.26 4.33 -13.66
CA ALA A 260 4.09 5.34 -13.01
C ALA A 260 3.73 5.36 -11.52
N MET A 261 4.75 5.36 -10.67
CA MET A 261 4.60 5.28 -9.23
C MET A 261 5.40 6.40 -8.56
N MET A 262 4.77 7.13 -7.65
CA MET A 262 5.42 8.00 -6.69
C MET A 262 5.54 7.23 -5.39
N MET A 263 6.69 6.60 -5.20
CA MET A 263 6.98 5.80 -4.01
C MET A 263 7.27 6.71 -2.82
N VAL A 264 6.99 6.22 -1.62
CA VAL A 264 7.30 6.95 -0.39
C VAL A 264 8.80 7.03 -0.14
N SER A 265 9.33 8.21 0.16
CA SER A 265 10.71 8.37 0.66
C SER A 265 10.75 8.51 2.19
N ARG A 266 9.65 9.01 2.78
CA ARG A 266 9.55 9.26 4.22
C ARG A 266 8.12 9.14 4.70
N VAL A 267 7.96 8.62 5.91
CA VAL A 267 6.71 8.65 6.68
C VAL A 267 7.01 9.25 8.05
N GLU A 268 6.16 10.14 8.54
CA GLU A 268 6.32 10.78 9.86
C GLU A 268 4.98 10.85 10.59
N ASP A 269 4.96 10.42 11.84
CA ASP A 269 3.79 10.56 12.70
C ASP A 269 3.65 11.99 13.26
N ARG A 270 2.60 12.22 14.05
CA ARG A 270 2.32 13.53 14.66
C ARG A 270 3.33 13.96 15.74
N PHE A 271 4.16 13.04 16.23
CA PHE A 271 5.16 13.28 17.26
C PHE A 271 6.57 13.45 16.69
N GLY A 272 6.75 13.33 15.37
CA GLY A 272 8.03 13.46 14.69
C GLY A 272 8.81 12.15 14.57
N ASN A 273 8.25 11.01 14.99
CA ASN A 273 8.89 9.72 14.72
C ASN A 273 8.71 9.39 13.24
N SER A 274 9.78 8.91 12.60
CA SER A 274 9.75 8.72 11.16
C SER A 274 10.40 7.43 10.68
N LEU A 275 9.94 6.99 9.52
CA LEU A 275 10.54 5.95 8.70
C LEU A 275 11.06 6.60 7.42
N SER A 276 12.30 6.33 7.05
CA SER A 276 12.89 6.74 5.77
C SER A 276 13.09 5.51 4.89
N TYR A 277 12.70 5.64 3.62
CA TYR A 277 12.72 4.58 2.63
C TYR A 277 13.78 4.92 1.58
N SER A 278 14.64 3.95 1.26
CA SER A 278 15.65 4.09 0.21
C SER A 278 15.44 3.05 -0.87
N TYR A 279 15.68 3.42 -2.11
CA TYR A 279 15.55 2.53 -3.26
C TYR A 279 16.89 2.37 -3.96
N ASP A 280 17.07 1.23 -4.63
CA ASP A 280 18.23 0.98 -5.48
C ASP A 280 18.11 1.68 -6.86
N ALA A 281 19.12 1.49 -7.71
CA ALA A 281 19.14 2.07 -9.06
C ALA A 281 18.03 1.54 -9.98
N ASN A 282 17.43 0.38 -9.66
CA ASN A 282 16.32 -0.20 -10.40
C ASN A 282 14.95 0.29 -9.87
N GLY A 283 14.95 1.10 -8.81
CA GLY A 283 13.73 1.55 -8.14
C GLY A 283 13.12 0.50 -7.21
N ASP A 284 13.89 -0.50 -6.80
CA ASP A 284 13.47 -1.51 -5.82
C ASP A 284 13.78 -1.04 -4.40
N LEU A 285 12.91 -1.38 -3.43
CA LEU A 285 13.10 -0.97 -2.04
C LEU A 285 14.37 -1.61 -1.46
N ALA A 286 15.35 -0.80 -1.09
CA ALA A 286 16.61 -1.28 -0.54
C ALA A 286 16.61 -1.30 1.01
N SER A 287 16.01 -0.29 1.66
CA SER A 287 15.96 -0.24 3.11
C SER A 287 14.83 0.63 3.66
N ILE A 288 14.44 0.34 4.91
CA ILE A 288 13.57 1.17 5.76
C ILE A 288 14.33 1.46 7.05
N GLN A 289 14.54 2.72 7.37
CA GLN A 289 15.23 3.18 8.58
C GLN A 289 14.28 3.98 9.45
N ALA A 290 14.09 3.56 10.70
CA ALA A 290 13.36 4.32 11.70
C ALA A 290 14.27 5.34 12.41
N SER A 291 13.67 6.44 12.87
CA SER A 291 14.34 7.49 13.64
C SER A 291 14.85 7.04 15.01
N ASP A 292 14.37 5.90 15.51
CA ASP A 292 14.81 5.26 16.77
C ASP A 292 15.97 4.26 16.57
N GLY A 293 16.53 4.17 15.36
CA GLY A 293 17.69 3.34 15.04
C GLY A 293 17.37 1.96 14.45
N ARG A 294 16.11 1.50 14.48
CA ARG A 294 15.74 0.24 13.81
C ARG A 294 15.92 0.35 12.30
N LYS A 295 16.45 -0.70 11.66
CA LYS A 295 16.71 -0.73 10.23
C LYS A 295 16.36 -2.07 9.62
N LEU A 296 15.60 -2.05 8.53
CA LEU A 296 15.37 -3.18 7.66
C LEU A 296 16.14 -2.98 6.35
N VAL A 297 16.90 -3.98 5.93
CA VAL A 297 17.65 -3.99 4.66
C VAL A 297 17.21 -5.19 3.83
N LEU A 298 16.87 -4.95 2.57
CA LEU A 298 16.53 -6.00 1.60
C LEU A 298 17.75 -6.28 0.71
N SER A 299 18.03 -7.56 0.50
CA SER A 299 19.01 -8.01 -0.48
C SER A 299 18.32 -8.73 -1.63
N TYR A 300 18.88 -8.57 -2.82
CA TYR A 300 18.34 -9.12 -4.05
C TYR A 300 19.35 -10.07 -4.68
N GLU A 301 18.84 -11.10 -5.37
CA GLU A 301 19.64 -11.97 -6.21
C GLU A 301 19.22 -11.87 -7.68
N PRO A 302 20.15 -12.10 -8.63
CA PRO A 302 19.81 -12.16 -10.04
C PRO A 302 18.78 -13.26 -10.33
N TRP A 303 17.79 -12.93 -11.15
CA TRP A 303 16.77 -13.87 -11.61
C TRP A 303 16.36 -13.55 -13.04
N GLN A 304 16.17 -14.58 -13.86
CA GLN A 304 15.75 -14.41 -15.24
C GLN A 304 14.45 -15.20 -15.49
N PRO A 305 13.33 -14.52 -15.80
CA PRO A 305 12.14 -15.20 -16.26
C PRO A 305 12.40 -15.98 -17.55
N TYR A 306 11.80 -17.15 -17.68
CA TYR A 306 11.89 -17.94 -18.91
C TYR A 306 11.33 -17.14 -20.10
N GLY A 307 12.06 -17.15 -21.22
CA GLY A 307 11.66 -16.43 -22.44
C GLY A 307 11.87 -14.91 -22.40
N VAL A 308 12.45 -14.36 -21.32
CA VAL A 308 12.81 -12.94 -21.21
C VAL A 308 14.33 -12.82 -21.25
N SER A 309 14.86 -12.01 -22.18
CA SER A 309 16.29 -11.80 -22.34
C SER A 309 16.88 -10.79 -21.35
N GLN A 310 16.04 -9.95 -20.75
CA GLN A 310 16.47 -8.95 -19.77
C GLN A 310 16.59 -9.60 -18.38
N PRO A 311 17.76 -9.52 -17.73
CA PRO A 311 17.90 -9.99 -16.36
C PRO A 311 17.02 -9.15 -15.43
N SER A 312 16.44 -9.82 -14.45
CA SER A 312 15.66 -9.22 -13.38
C SER A 312 16.28 -9.57 -12.02
N THR A 313 15.63 -9.13 -10.96
CA THR A 313 16.04 -9.37 -9.58
C THR A 313 14.84 -9.86 -8.78
N ARG A 314 15.13 -10.64 -7.74
CA ARG A 314 14.15 -11.02 -6.71
C ARG A 314 14.77 -10.91 -5.33
N ILE A 315 13.93 -10.73 -4.32
CA ILE A 315 14.39 -10.59 -2.94
C ILE A 315 14.96 -11.93 -2.49
N ARG A 316 16.14 -11.91 -1.86
CA ARG A 316 16.78 -13.10 -1.28
C ARG A 316 16.68 -13.09 0.24
N THR A 317 17.01 -11.96 0.86
CA THR A 317 16.93 -11.81 2.31
C THR A 317 16.36 -10.46 2.71
N ALA A 318 15.78 -10.44 3.90
CA ALA A 318 15.44 -9.23 4.63
C ALA A 318 16.13 -9.30 6.00
N VAL A 319 16.95 -8.30 6.32
CA VAL A 319 17.71 -8.25 7.58
C VAL A 319 17.22 -7.08 8.39
N LEU A 320 16.63 -7.38 9.55
CA LEU A 320 16.20 -6.39 10.52
C LEU A 320 17.26 -6.26 11.62
N SER A 321 17.65 -5.03 11.93
CA SER A 321 18.57 -4.69 13.00
C SER A 321 17.95 -3.62 13.90
N ALA A 322 18.27 -3.69 15.19
CA ALA A 322 17.87 -2.72 16.20
C ALA A 322 19.04 -2.55 17.19
N ASN A 323 19.08 -1.44 17.93
CA ASN A 323 20.21 -1.14 18.81
C ASN A 323 20.40 -2.16 19.94
N ASP A 324 19.30 -2.72 20.46
CA ASP A 324 19.29 -3.53 21.67
C ASP A 324 19.02 -5.03 21.41
N ALA A 325 19.15 -5.48 20.16
CA ALA A 325 18.87 -6.87 19.78
C ALA A 325 19.77 -7.35 18.64
N PRO A 326 20.11 -8.66 18.61
CA PRO A 326 20.81 -9.23 17.47
C PRO A 326 19.99 -9.07 16.18
N SER A 327 20.70 -8.93 15.05
CA SER A 327 20.04 -8.87 13.75
C SER A 327 19.26 -10.15 13.47
N ARG A 328 18.06 -9.98 12.92
CA ARG A 328 17.16 -11.06 12.52
C ARG A 328 17.09 -11.12 11.00
N THR A 329 17.19 -12.31 10.43
CA THR A 329 17.22 -12.51 8.97
C THR A 329 16.10 -13.42 8.53
N TRP A 330 15.32 -12.95 7.55
CA TRP A 330 14.36 -13.76 6.82
C TRP A 330 14.95 -14.11 5.46
N THR A 331 14.81 -15.37 5.04
CA THR A 331 15.32 -15.85 3.75
C THR A 331 14.16 -16.34 2.88
N TYR A 332 14.14 -15.89 1.64
CA TYR A 332 13.08 -16.17 0.67
C TYR A 332 13.57 -17.23 -0.31
N THR A 333 12.84 -18.34 -0.40
CA THR A 333 13.19 -19.45 -1.28
C THR A 333 12.15 -19.63 -2.38
N TYR A 334 12.65 -20.00 -3.57
CA TYR A 334 11.87 -20.05 -4.78
C TYR A 334 12.08 -21.40 -5.47
N SER A 335 11.01 -21.92 -6.06
CA SER A 335 11.10 -23.10 -6.93
C SER A 335 10.18 -22.94 -8.14
N SER A 336 10.39 -23.76 -9.16
CA SER A 336 9.43 -23.89 -10.26
C SER A 336 8.06 -24.34 -9.71
N ALA A 337 7.01 -23.77 -10.29
CA ALA A 337 5.67 -24.29 -10.08
C ALA A 337 5.56 -25.68 -10.74
N GLN A 338 4.90 -26.61 -10.06
CA GLN A 338 4.74 -27.99 -10.52
C GLN A 338 4.04 -28.07 -11.88
N ASP A 339 3.13 -27.13 -12.15
CA ASP A 339 2.33 -27.07 -13.39
C ASP A 339 2.96 -26.20 -14.49
N SER A 340 4.09 -25.55 -14.21
CA SER A 340 4.75 -24.66 -15.16
C SER A 340 6.24 -24.51 -14.82
N PRO A 341 7.10 -25.42 -15.31
CA PRO A 341 8.53 -25.46 -14.97
C PRO A 341 9.28 -24.17 -15.29
N SER A 342 8.76 -23.37 -16.23
CA SER A 342 9.27 -22.06 -16.66
C SER A 342 8.91 -20.92 -15.70
N ASN A 343 7.95 -21.12 -14.79
CA ASN A 343 7.46 -20.11 -13.86
C ASN A 343 7.88 -20.46 -12.43
N GLN A 344 8.86 -19.73 -11.92
CA GLN A 344 9.23 -19.80 -10.51
C GLN A 344 8.27 -18.98 -9.65
N ARG A 345 8.09 -19.41 -8.41
CA ARG A 345 7.25 -18.74 -7.39
C ARG A 345 7.93 -18.79 -6.03
N LEU A 346 7.52 -17.92 -5.10
CA LEU A 346 7.98 -18.04 -3.73
C LEU A 346 7.36 -19.28 -3.08
N THR A 347 8.19 -20.13 -2.47
CA THR A 347 7.75 -21.39 -1.86
C THR A 347 7.98 -21.47 -0.37
N ALA A 348 8.97 -20.78 0.19
CA ALA A 348 9.07 -20.64 1.63
C ALA A 348 9.70 -19.32 2.06
N VAL A 349 9.34 -18.92 3.27
CA VAL A 349 10.03 -17.86 4.02
C VAL A 349 10.60 -18.50 5.27
N VAL A 350 11.92 -18.62 5.31
CA VAL A 350 12.66 -19.11 6.47
C VAL A 350 12.84 -17.94 7.44
N GLN A 351 12.37 -18.13 8.66
CA GLN A 351 12.41 -17.17 9.75
C GLN A 351 13.78 -17.14 10.44
N PRO A 352 14.06 -16.13 11.28
CA PRO A 352 15.33 -16.03 12.01
C PRO A 352 15.64 -17.21 12.93
N ASP A 353 14.63 -17.95 13.38
CA ASP A 353 14.75 -19.13 14.24
C ASP A 353 14.92 -20.45 13.44
N GLY A 354 14.95 -20.38 12.11
CA GLY A 354 15.04 -21.54 11.22
C GLY A 354 13.71 -22.22 10.92
N SER A 355 12.61 -21.83 11.58
CA SER A 355 11.27 -22.26 11.18
C SER A 355 10.91 -21.65 9.81
N ALA A 356 9.94 -22.22 9.11
CA ALA A 356 9.50 -21.69 7.83
C ALA A 356 7.99 -21.84 7.65
N TRP A 357 7.40 -20.90 6.94
CA TRP A 357 6.04 -21.02 6.43
C TRP A 357 6.03 -20.97 4.91
N SER A 358 5.00 -21.57 4.31
CA SER A 358 4.82 -21.68 2.86
C SER A 358 3.36 -21.45 2.48
N PHE A 359 3.15 -20.93 1.28
CA PHE A 359 1.82 -20.73 0.69
C PHE A 359 1.74 -21.50 -0.63
N ASN A 360 0.88 -22.52 -0.71
CA ASN A 360 0.65 -23.23 -1.97
C ASN A 360 -0.57 -22.67 -2.71
N LEU A 361 -0.40 -21.50 -3.33
CA LEU A 361 -1.47 -20.81 -4.08
C LEU A 361 -1.45 -21.11 -5.58
N GLY A 362 -0.66 -22.09 -6.04
CA GLY A 362 -0.41 -22.33 -7.47
C GLY A 362 -1.66 -22.69 -8.27
N ALA A 363 -2.59 -23.41 -7.63
CA ALA A 363 -3.88 -23.79 -8.20
C ALA A 363 -4.93 -22.67 -8.14
N LEU A 364 -4.72 -21.62 -7.34
CA LEU A 364 -5.64 -20.48 -7.18
C LEU A 364 -5.38 -19.39 -8.22
N ARG A 365 -5.28 -19.77 -9.50
CA ARG A 365 -5.20 -18.82 -10.61
C ARG A 365 -6.55 -18.76 -11.27
N PHE A 366 -7.15 -17.57 -11.40
CA PHE A 366 -8.30 -17.43 -12.28
C PHE A 366 -7.80 -17.63 -13.72
N THR A 367 -8.02 -18.82 -14.27
CA THR A 367 -8.12 -18.98 -15.71
C THR A 367 -9.35 -18.19 -16.12
N GLY A 368 -9.13 -16.95 -16.59
CA GLY A 368 -10.20 -16.11 -17.09
C GLY A 368 -11.05 -16.91 -18.07
N GLY A 369 -12.24 -17.32 -17.64
CA GLY A 369 -13.30 -17.64 -18.55
C GLY A 369 -13.44 -16.42 -19.44
N ARG A 370 -13.33 -16.62 -20.76
CA ARG A 370 -13.63 -15.57 -21.75
C ARG A 370 -14.86 -14.83 -21.24
N ARG A 371 -14.76 -13.50 -21.08
CA ARG A 371 -15.96 -12.67 -20.99
C ARG A 371 -16.87 -13.16 -22.11
N ALA A 372 -18.05 -13.64 -21.77
CA ALA A 372 -19.08 -13.86 -22.77
C ALA A 372 -19.23 -12.51 -23.49
N ASP A 373 -18.83 -12.47 -24.75
CA ASP A 373 -19.13 -11.36 -25.63
C ASP A 373 -20.64 -11.19 -25.57
N TYR A 374 -21.10 -10.13 -24.91
CA TYR A 374 -22.45 -9.65 -25.10
C TYR A 374 -22.47 -9.03 -26.50
N GLN A 375 -22.69 -9.89 -27.50
CA GLN A 375 -23.14 -9.48 -28.82
C GLN A 375 -24.51 -8.83 -28.62
N VAL A 376 -24.55 -7.50 -28.50
CA VAL A 376 -25.78 -6.76 -28.77
C VAL A 376 -25.96 -6.82 -30.27
N SER A 377 -26.76 -7.79 -30.73
CA SER A 377 -27.34 -7.74 -32.07
C SER A 377 -28.20 -6.47 -32.16
N GLN A 378 -27.85 -5.57 -33.08
CA GLN A 378 -28.86 -4.69 -33.68
C GLN A 378 -29.54 -5.44 -34.82
#